data_AF-A0A4V0I5R2-F1
#
_entry.id   AF-A0A4V0I5R2-F1
#
_cell.length_a   1.000
_cell.length_b   1.000
_cell.length_c   1.000
_cell.angle_alpha   90.00
_cell.angle_beta   90.00
_cell.angle_gamma   90.00
#
_symmetry.space_group_name_H-M   'P 1'
#
loop_
_entity.id
_entity.type
_entity.pdbx_description
1 polymer ?
#
loop_
_entity_poly.entity_id
_entity_poly.type
_entity_poly.pdbx_seq_one_letter_code
_entity_poly.pdbx_strand_id
1 'polypeptide(L)'
;MFALIAVGVAAAAALLLAVKPVECEPHTATTAPGPVEITGGAAIPKPPPWNERVVASLSDAHDLLDALEARGVAEREFEVLGKAGFVVRWRT
;
A
#
# COMPACT_ATOMS: atom_id res chain seq x y z
N MET A 1 26.82 -20.90 29.04
CA MET A 1 27.70 -20.52 27.91
C MET A 1 26.83 -19.72 26.95
N PHE A 2 27.06 -18.41 26.86
CA PHE A 2 26.18 -17.44 26.19
C PHE A 2 26.52 -17.31 24.70
N ALA A 3 25.50 -17.10 23.86
CA ALA A 3 25.65 -16.39 22.59
C ALA A 3 24.36 -15.62 22.29
N LEU A 4 24.31 -14.37 22.74
CA LEU A 4 23.35 -13.35 22.31
C LEU A 4 23.84 -12.86 20.94
N ILE A 5 23.11 -13.13 19.86
CA ILE A 5 23.42 -12.57 18.55
C ILE A 5 22.66 -11.25 18.42
N ALA A 6 23.37 -10.15 18.64
CA ALA A 6 22.90 -8.81 18.34
C ALA A 6 22.87 -8.64 16.81
N VAL A 7 21.69 -8.68 16.19
CA VAL A 7 21.52 -8.31 14.79
C VAL A 7 21.28 -6.81 14.73
N GLY A 8 22.30 -6.09 14.24
CA GLY A 8 22.30 -4.64 14.12
C GLY A 8 21.20 -4.14 13.18
N VAL A 9 20.44 -3.16 13.66
CA VAL A 9 19.46 -2.40 12.88
C VAL A 9 20.22 -1.51 11.89
N ALA A 10 20.24 -1.90 10.62
CA ALA A 10 20.71 -1.03 9.55
C ALA A 10 19.57 -0.07 9.18
N ALA A 11 19.67 1.18 9.65
CA ALA A 11 18.84 2.28 9.19
C ALA A 11 19.17 2.60 7.73
N ALA A 12 18.20 2.42 6.83
CA ALA A 12 18.32 2.87 5.44
C ALA A 12 17.41 4.09 5.23
N ALA A 13 18.03 5.15 4.71
CA ALA A 13 17.56 6.52 4.68
C ALA A 13 16.31 6.76 3.81
N ALA A 14 15.56 7.79 4.21
CA ALA A 14 14.43 8.36 3.50
C ALA A 14 14.81 8.88 2.11
N LEU A 15 14.00 8.55 1.10
CA LEU A 15 13.96 9.30 -0.16
C LEU A 15 12.51 9.72 -0.42
N LEU A 16 12.18 10.95 -0.01
CA LEU A 16 10.97 11.66 -0.37
C LEU A 16 11.05 12.04 -1.85
N LEU A 17 10.34 11.32 -2.73
CA LEU A 17 10.09 11.77 -4.09
C LEU A 17 8.64 12.26 -4.19
N ALA A 18 8.52 13.59 -4.22
CA ALA A 18 7.31 14.32 -4.52
C ALA A 18 6.87 14.03 -5.96
N VAL A 19 5.76 13.30 -6.12
CA VAL A 19 5.08 13.15 -7.41
C VAL A 19 3.87 14.09 -7.39
N LYS A 20 3.91 15.11 -8.26
CA LYS A 20 2.76 16.00 -8.51
C LYS A 20 1.59 15.21 -9.10
N PRO A 21 0.33 15.48 -8.69
CA PRO A 21 -0.82 14.86 -9.32
C PRO A 21 -1.03 15.44 -10.72
N VAL A 22 -1.25 14.55 -11.69
CA VAL A 22 -1.71 14.90 -13.04
C VAL A 22 -3.19 15.28 -12.96
N GLU A 23 -3.50 16.53 -13.30
CA GLU A 23 -4.88 17.00 -13.49
C GLU A 23 -5.44 16.37 -14.77
N CYS A 24 -6.47 15.54 -14.63
CA CYS A 24 -7.33 15.15 -15.74
C CYS A 24 -8.54 16.07 -15.76
N GLU A 25 -8.61 16.96 -16.76
CA GLU A 25 -9.78 17.80 -17.00
C GLU A 25 -11.00 16.95 -17.41
N PRO A 26 -12.20 17.25 -16.88
CA PRO A 26 -13.43 16.53 -17.21
C PRO A 26 -14.03 17.02 -18.53
N HIS A 27 -14.31 16.09 -19.44
CA HIS A 27 -15.15 16.37 -20.61
C HIS A 27 -16.62 16.50 -20.19
N THR A 28 -17.19 17.63 -20.61
CA THR A 28 -18.55 18.14 -20.48
C THR A 28 -19.66 17.12 -20.77
N ALA A 29 -20.65 17.05 -19.88
CA ALA A 29 -22.01 16.66 -20.24
C ALA A 29 -23.03 17.59 -19.55
N THR A 30 -23.92 18.14 -20.38
CA THR A 30 -24.84 19.25 -20.19
C THR A 30 -26.14 18.87 -19.43
N THR A 31 -26.56 19.75 -18.51
CA THR A 31 -27.93 20.21 -18.14
C THR A 31 -29.04 19.25 -17.62
N ALA A 32 -29.27 19.33 -16.29
CA ALA A 32 -30.52 19.50 -15.47
C ALA A 32 -31.72 18.49 -15.56
N PRO A 33 -32.61 18.33 -14.52
CA PRO A 33 -32.85 19.16 -13.31
C PRO A 33 -32.78 18.42 -11.93
N GLY A 34 -32.63 19.17 -10.82
CA GLY A 34 -32.44 18.68 -9.43
C GLY A 34 -33.70 18.12 -8.74
N PRO A 35 -33.91 18.21 -7.40
CA PRO A 35 -32.98 18.45 -6.27
C PRO A 35 -33.09 17.33 -5.20
N VAL A 36 -31.98 16.96 -4.54
CA VAL A 36 -31.99 16.49 -3.14
C VAL A 36 -30.58 16.59 -2.58
N GLU A 37 -30.35 17.60 -1.76
CA GLU A 37 -29.32 17.54 -0.73
C GLU A 37 -29.65 16.37 0.19
N ILE A 38 -28.97 15.24 0.01
CA ILE A 38 -28.79 14.29 1.11
C ILE A 38 -27.53 14.74 1.85
N THR A 39 -27.64 15.88 2.54
CA THR A 39 -26.66 16.33 3.52
C THR A 39 -26.83 15.48 4.77
N GLY A 40 -26.38 14.23 4.66
CA GLY A 40 -26.46 13.20 5.70
C GLY A 40 -25.58 11.98 5.42
N GLY A 41 -24.77 12.00 4.36
CA GLY A 41 -23.76 10.99 4.14
C GLY A 41 -22.62 11.22 5.12
N ALA A 42 -22.58 10.46 6.21
CA ALA A 42 -21.34 10.30 6.97
C ALA A 42 -20.24 9.98 5.95
N ALA A 43 -19.23 10.83 5.86
CA ALA A 43 -18.14 10.62 4.92
C ALA A 43 -17.51 9.27 5.26
N ILE A 44 -17.67 8.29 4.37
CA ILE A 44 -17.02 6.99 4.54
C ILE A 44 -15.52 7.27 4.47
N PRO A 45 -14.76 7.00 5.55
CA PRO A 45 -13.34 7.27 5.53
C PRO A 45 -12.71 6.46 4.40
N LYS A 46 -11.99 7.16 3.51
CA LYS A 46 -11.26 6.52 2.42
C LYS A 46 -10.23 5.57 3.04
N PRO A 47 -10.14 4.30 2.59
CA PRO A 47 -9.14 3.39 3.10
C PRO A 47 -7.73 3.94 2.83
N PRO A 48 -6.75 3.62 3.70
CA PRO A 48 -5.37 3.99 3.48
C PRO A 48 -4.87 3.44 2.14
N PRO A 49 -3.91 4.13 1.49
CA PRO A 49 -3.32 3.64 0.25
C PRO A 49 -2.57 2.32 0.50
N TRP A 50 -2.49 1.49 -0.53
CA TRP A 50 -1.64 0.30 -0.51
C TRP A 50 -0.17 0.70 -0.52
N ASN A 51 0.62 0.02 0.31
CA ASN A 51 2.07 -0.07 0.19
C ASN A 51 2.38 -1.29 -0.68
N GLU A 52 3.46 -1.25 -1.46
CA GLU A 52 3.81 -2.33 -2.38
C GLU A 52 5.31 -2.58 -2.38
N ARG A 53 5.71 -3.84 -2.52
CA ARG A 53 7.11 -4.23 -2.71
C ARG A 53 7.21 -5.39 -3.69
N VAL A 54 8.04 -5.20 -4.71
CA VAL A 54 8.39 -6.25 -5.67
C VAL A 54 9.63 -6.99 -5.17
N VAL A 55 9.58 -8.31 -5.20
CA VAL A 55 10.68 -9.20 -4.82
C VAL A 55 10.89 -10.27 -5.90
N ALA A 56 12.13 -10.68 -6.10
CA ALA A 56 12.48 -11.62 -7.16
C ALA A 56 12.30 -13.10 -6.74
N SER A 57 12.32 -13.39 -5.44
CA SER A 57 12.22 -14.74 -4.91
C SER A 57 10.94 -14.94 -4.08
N LEU A 58 10.43 -16.17 -4.08
CA LEU A 58 9.27 -16.54 -3.27
C LEU A 58 9.60 -16.50 -1.77
N SER A 59 10.83 -16.87 -1.40
CA SER A 59 11.31 -16.82 -0.02
C SER A 59 11.28 -15.40 0.52
N ASP A 60 11.77 -14.41 -0.24
CA ASP A 60 11.73 -13.01 0.18
C ASP A 60 10.30 -12.50 0.34
N ALA A 61 9.36 -12.99 -0.48
CA ALA A 61 7.95 -12.64 -0.36
C ALA A 61 7.32 -13.22 0.92
N HIS A 62 7.64 -14.48 1.23
CA HIS A 62 7.20 -15.13 2.47
C HIS A 62 7.76 -14.43 3.70
N ASP A 63 9.07 -14.18 3.74
CA ASP A 63 9.72 -13.48 4.86
C ASP A 63 9.08 -12.10 5.09
N LEU A 64 8.71 -11.40 4.01
CA LEU A 64 8.02 -10.13 4.08
C LEU A 64 6.59 -10.26 4.62
N LEU A 65 5.83 -11.27 4.17
CA LEU A 65 4.47 -11.52 4.66
C LEU A 65 4.46 -11.85 6.16
N ASP A 66 5.42 -12.67 6.61
CA ASP A 66 5.60 -13.03 8.02
C ASP A 66 6.00 -11.80 8.85
N ALA A 67 6.90 -10.98 8.34
CA ALA A 67 7.28 -9.73 9.00
C ALA A 67 6.10 -8.75 9.13
N LEU A 68 5.23 -8.67 8.12
CA LEU A 68 4.01 -7.87 8.16
C LEU A 68 2.99 -8.45 9.15
N GLU A 69 2.89 -9.78 9.25
CA GLU A 69 2.06 -10.45 10.27
C GLU A 69 2.50 -10.10 11.68
N ALA A 70 3.81 -10.24 11.95
CA ALA A 70 4.40 -9.98 13.25
C ALA A 70 4.22 -8.51 13.67
N ARG A 71 4.06 -7.60 12.70
CA ARG A 71 3.75 -6.18 12.92
C ARG A 71 2.26 -5.89 13.12
N GLY A 72 1.39 -6.92 13.04
CA GLY A 72 -0.05 -6.78 13.19
C GLY A 72 -0.76 -6.21 11.97
N VAL A 73 -0.13 -6.26 10.79
CA VAL A 73 -0.76 -5.77 9.55
C VAL A 73 -1.82 -6.78 9.11
N ALA A 74 -3.09 -6.38 9.13
CA ALA A 74 -4.20 -7.28 8.82
C ALA A 74 -4.42 -7.42 7.31
N GLU A 75 -4.45 -6.31 6.57
CA GLU A 75 -4.70 -6.28 5.13
C GLU A 75 -3.40 -6.45 4.35
N ARG A 76 -3.24 -7.60 3.70
CA ARG A 76 -2.07 -8.01 2.93
C ARG A 76 -2.51 -8.76 1.67
N GLU A 77 -1.87 -8.48 0.55
CA GLU A 77 -2.08 -9.14 -0.75
C GLU A 77 -0.75 -9.65 -1.29
N PHE A 78 -0.79 -10.79 -1.97
CA PHE A 78 0.34 -11.39 -2.66
C PHE A 78 -0.03 -11.65 -4.11
N GLU A 79 0.75 -11.11 -5.03
CA GLU A 79 0.53 -11.21 -6.47
C GLU A 79 1.76 -11.82 -7.17
N VAL A 80 1.53 -12.70 -8.14
CA VAL A 80 2.60 -13.32 -8.94
C VAL A 80 2.71 -12.61 -10.29
N LEU A 81 3.85 -11.98 -10.57
CA LEU A 81 4.11 -11.27 -11.84
C LEU A 81 4.68 -12.18 -12.94
N GLY A 82 4.49 -13.49 -12.81
CA GLY A 82 5.05 -14.50 -13.72
C GLY A 82 6.58 -14.51 -13.67
N LYS A 83 7.24 -14.23 -14.81
CA LYS A 83 8.72 -14.24 -14.92
C LYS A 83 9.40 -13.06 -14.23
N ALA A 84 8.64 -12.03 -13.84
CA ALA A 84 9.19 -10.79 -13.30
C ALA A 84 9.35 -10.79 -11.77
N GLY A 85 8.82 -11.81 -11.07
CA GLY A 85 8.89 -11.93 -9.62
C GLY A 85 7.52 -11.89 -8.95
N PHE A 86 7.48 -11.39 -7.73
CA PHE A 86 6.31 -11.37 -6.85
C PHE A 86 6.09 -9.96 -6.30
N VAL A 87 4.85 -9.60 -6.04
CA VAL A 87 4.50 -8.36 -5.34
C VAL A 87 3.81 -8.71 -4.03
N VAL A 88 4.28 -8.10 -2.95
CA VAL A 88 3.55 -8.07 -1.68
C VAL A 88 3.01 -6.67 -1.49
N ARG A 89 1.71 -6.56 -1.23
CA ARG A 89 1.03 -5.27 -0.99
C ARG A 89 0.36 -5.30 0.37
N TRP A 90 0.37 -4.19 1.09
CA TRP A 90 -0.26 -4.11 2.43
C TRP A 90 -0.78 -2.73 2.79
N ARG A 91 -1.76 -2.66 3.70
CA ARG A 91 -2.32 -1.41 4.24
C ARG A 91 -2.09 -1.33 5.75
N THR A 92 -1.81 -0.12 6.24
CA THR A 92 -1.59 0.19 7.67
C THR A 92 -2.63 1.17 8.16
#